data_AF-A0A358QSS0-F1
#
_entry.id   AF-A0A358QSS0-F1
#
_cell.length_a   1.000
_cell.length_b   1.000
_cell.length_c   1.000
_cell.angle_alpha   90.00
_cell.angle_beta   90.00
_cell.angle_gamma   90.00
#
_symmetry.space_group_name_H-M   'P 1'
#
loop_
_entity.id
_entity.type
_entity.pdbx_description
1 polymer ?
#
loop_
_entity_poly.entity_id
_entity_poly.type
_entity_poly.pdbx_seq_one_letter_code
_entity_poly.pdbx_strand_id
1 'polypeptide(L)' 'MYLDGKISRIDLTLDFPDELEKRYEKMRLEDWEYSELIYDRLLEDGIYCGDDLSDEDFRDLMKGQYKDVLDIASGGFV' A
#
# COMPACT_ATOMS: atom_id res chain seq x y z
N MET A 1 -0.28 -2.29 -10.79
CA MET A 1 0.82 -1.46 -11.31
C MET A 1 2.17 -2.09 -10.97
N TYR A 2 2.47 -2.36 -9.70
CA TYR A 2 3.69 -3.11 -9.34
C TYR A 2 3.51 -4.64 -9.47
N LEU A 3 2.46 -5.22 -8.86
CA LEU A 3 2.25 -6.68 -8.86
C LEU A 3 1.99 -7.30 -10.25
N ASP A 4 1.48 -6.50 -11.18
CA ASP A 4 1.28 -6.83 -12.60
C ASP A 4 2.49 -6.48 -13.48
N GLY A 5 3.58 -5.98 -12.88
CA GLY A 5 4.86 -5.72 -13.55
C GLY A 5 4.91 -4.46 -14.42
N LYS A 6 3.95 -3.53 -14.27
CA LYS A 6 3.90 -2.29 -15.05
C LYS A 6 4.85 -1.19 -14.54
N ILE A 7 5.19 -1.22 -13.25
CA ILE A 7 6.21 -0.36 -12.64
C ILE A 7 7.22 -1.20 -11.87
N SER A 8 8.44 -0.68 -11.73
CA SER A 8 9.48 -1.31 -10.93
C SER A 8 9.24 -1.13 -9.43
N ARG A 9 9.99 -1.88 -8.61
CA ARG A 9 10.02 -1.67 -7.16
C ARG A 9 10.51 -0.26 -6.82
N ILE A 10 11.53 0.23 -7.53
CA ILE A 10 12.08 1.57 -7.31
C ILE A 10 11.01 2.63 -7.55
N ASP A 11 10.28 2.54 -8.65
CA ASP A 11 9.19 3.48 -8.95
C ASP A 11 8.11 3.42 -7.87
N LEU A 12 7.72 2.21 -7.43
CA LEU A 12 6.76 2.06 -6.34
C LEU A 12 7.24 2.74 -5.05
N THR A 13 8.48 2.45 -4.63
CA THR A 13 9.05 2.96 -3.38
C THR A 13 9.23 4.48 -3.38
N LEU A 14 9.56 5.07 -4.54
CA LEU A 14 9.74 6.51 -4.66
C LEU A 14 8.43 7.27 -4.87
N ASP A 15 7.55 6.78 -5.74
CA ASP A 15 6.38 7.55 -6.16
C ASP A 15 5.18 7.35 -5.21
N PHE A 16 5.01 6.15 -4.63
CA PHE A 16 3.83 5.83 -3.83
C PHE A 16 3.70 6.70 -2.57
N PRO A 17 4.75 6.93 -1.74
CA PRO A 17 4.63 7.77 -0.55
C PRO A 17 4.16 9.20 -0.91
N ASP A 18 4.80 9.82 -1.90
CA ASP A 18 4.44 11.16 -2.39
C ASP A 18 3.01 11.22 -2.93
N GLU A 19 2.59 10.18 -3.65
CA GLU A 19 1.25 10.06 -4.21
C GLU A 19 0.17 9.82 -3.16
N LEU A 20 0.50 9.07 -2.11
CA LEU A 20 -0.38 8.83 -0.98
C LEU A 20 -0.56 10.12 -0.19
N GLU A 21 0.51 10.82 0.19
CA GLU A 21 0.45 12.08 0.93
C GLU A 21 -0.42 13.13 0.24
N LYS A 22 -0.26 13.30 -1.09
CA LYS A 22 -1.06 14.25 -1.88
C LYS A 22 -2.57 13.96 -1.85
N ARG A 23 -2.96 12.71 -1.61
CA ARG A 23 -4.37 12.26 -1.60
C ARG A 23 -4.89 12.01 -0.19
N TYR A 24 -3.99 11.84 0.77
CA TYR A 24 -4.30 11.37 2.12
C TYR A 24 -5.27 12.29 2.85
N GLU A 25 -5.07 13.61 2.81
CA GLU A 25 -5.99 14.57 3.46
C GLU A 25 -7.41 14.43 2.93
N LYS A 26 -7.57 14.26 1.62
CA LYS A 26 -8.87 14.07 1.00
C LYS A 26 -9.47 12.72 1.37
N MET A 27 -8.68 11.64 1.30
CA MET A 27 -9.11 10.30 1.68
C MET A 27 -9.59 10.27 3.13
N ARG A 28 -8.85 10.89 4.05
CA ARG A 28 -9.20 10.98 5.47
C ARG A 28 -10.56 11.64 5.72
N LEU A 29 -10.94 12.63 4.91
CA LEU A 29 -12.22 13.32 5.04
C LEU A 29 -13.39 12.50 4.52
N GLU A 30 -13.15 11.64 3.53
CA GLU A 30 -14.16 10.76 2.93
C GLU A 30 -14.34 9.49 3.75
N ASP A 31 -13.23 8.86 4.15
CA ASP A 31 -13.18 7.65 4.96
C ASP A 31 -11.85 7.58 5.71
N TRP A 32 -11.90 7.99 6.99
CA TRP A 32 -10.72 8.01 7.85
C TRP A 32 -10.14 6.60 8.04
N GLU A 33 -10.96 5.59 8.33
CA GLU A 33 -10.49 4.24 8.63
C GLU A 33 -9.85 3.59 7.39
N TYR A 34 -10.44 3.78 6.21
CA TYR A 34 -9.84 3.30 4.96
C TYR A 34 -8.52 4.00 4.65
N SER A 35 -8.41 5.29 4.95
CA SER A 35 -7.19 6.04 4.70
C SER A 35 -6.02 5.58 5.60
N GLU A 36 -6.29 5.32 6.87
CA GLU A 36 -5.28 4.77 7.79
C GLU A 36 -4.91 3.33 7.39
N LEU A 37 -5.90 2.51 6.99
CA LEU A 37 -5.62 1.14 6.54
C LEU A 37 -4.66 1.10 5.35
N ILE A 38 -4.85 1.98 4.36
CA ILE A 38 -3.93 2.10 3.22
C ILE A 38 -2.54 2.54 3.69
N TYR A 39 -2.48 3.52 4.58
CA TYR A 39 -1.21 4.02 5.13
C TYR A 39 -0.45 2.91 5.85
N ASP A 40 -1.08 2.27 6.83
CA ASP A 40 -0.46 1.23 7.65
C ASP A 40 -0.04 0.03 6.79
N ARG A 41 -0.93 -0.50 5.95
CA ARG A 41 -0.67 -1.75 5.21
C ARG A 41 0.25 -1.58 4.03
N LEU A 42 0.06 -0.52 3.22
CA LEU A 42 0.80 -0.38 1.97
C LEU A 42 2.09 0.43 2.17
N LEU A 43 2.09 1.45 3.03
CA LEU A 43 3.26 2.28 3.25
C LEU A 43 4.15 1.71 4.37
N GLU A 44 3.65 1.61 5.60
CA GLU A 44 4.47 1.17 6.75
C GLU A 44 4.83 -0.32 6.66
N ASP A 45 3.82 -1.20 6.74
CA ASP A 45 3.99 -2.67 6.76
C ASP A 45 4.38 -3.24 5.39
N GLY A 46 4.26 -2.45 4.33
CA GLY A 46 4.56 -2.83 2.95
C GLY A 46 5.90 -2.28 2.49
N ILE A 47 5.90 -1.04 2.02
CA ILE A 47 7.07 -0.41 1.40
C ILE A 47 8.23 -0.26 2.40
N TYR A 48 7.98 0.30 3.59
CA TYR A 48 9.05 0.58 4.55
C TYR A 48 9.55 -0.69 5.25
N CYS A 49 8.68 -1.57 5.72
CA CYS A 49 9.10 -2.86 6.27
C CYS A 49 9.79 -3.77 5.24
N GLY A 50 9.48 -3.59 3.95
CA GLY A 50 10.05 -4.39 2.87
C GLY A 50 11.41 -3.92 2.36
N ASP A 51 11.97 -2.79 2.81
CA ASP A 51 13.14 -2.16 2.18
C ASP A 51 14.36 -3.09 2.08
N ASP A 52 14.61 -3.89 3.11
CA ASP A 52 15.74 -4.82 3.16
C ASP A 52 15.45 -6.21 2.54
N LEU A 53 14.23 -6.44 2.02
CA LEU A 53 13.84 -7.72 1.45
C LEU A 53 14.41 -7.92 0.03
N SER A 54 14.55 -9.20 -0.36
CA SER A 54 14.75 -9.56 -1.76
C SER A 54 13.55 -9.14 -2.60
N ASP A 55 13.72 -8.98 -3.92
CA ASP A 55 12.60 -8.61 -4.80
C ASP A 55 11.46 -9.64 -4.81
N GLU A 56 11.78 -10.93 -4.60
CA GLU A 56 10.78 -11.99 -4.48
C GLU A 56 9.99 -11.87 -3.18
N ASP A 57 10.70 -11.75 -2.04
CA ASP A 57 10.07 -11.62 -0.72
C ASP A 57 9.26 -10.32 -0.62
N PHE A 58 9.77 -9.21 -1.17
CA PHE A 58 9.05 -7.94 -1.24
C PHE A 58 7.77 -8.07 -2.05
N ARG A 59 7.82 -8.78 -3.18
CA ARG A 59 6.64 -9.00 -4.03
C ARG A 59 5.58 -9.82 -3.29
N ASP A 60 5.99 -10.85 -2.57
CA ASP A 60 5.08 -11.68 -1.77
C ASP A 60 4.49 -10.91 -0.59
N LEU A 61 5.29 -10.09 0.10
CA LEU A 61 4.82 -9.14 1.12
C LEU A 61 3.76 -8.21 0.55
N MET A 62 4.07 -7.48 -0.53
CA MET A 62 3.13 -6.53 -1.12
C MET A 62 1.86 -7.23 -1.60
N LYS A 63 1.95 -8.44 -2.14
CA LYS A 63 0.78 -9.22 -2.54
C LYS A 63 -0.13 -9.52 -1.35
N GLY A 64 0.44 -9.84 -0.19
CA GLY A 64 -0.30 -9.99 1.07
C GLY A 64 -0.98 -8.69 1.48
N GLN A 65 -0.22 -7.60 1.56
CA GLN A 65 -0.74 -6.29 1.98
C GLN A 65 -1.87 -5.79 1.07
N TYR A 66 -1.72 -5.89 -0.26
CA TYR A 66 -2.77 -5.53 -1.22
C TYR A 66 -4.02 -6.39 -1.04
N LYS A 67 -3.86 -7.68 -0.78
CA LYS A 67 -4.99 -8.57 -0.54
C LYS A 67 -5.73 -8.19 0.75
N ASP A 68 -5.00 -7.93 1.84
CA ASP A 68 -5.61 -7.58 3.12
C ASP A 68 -6.43 -6.28 3.03
N VAL A 69 -5.89 -5.26 2.36
CA VAL A 69 -6.63 -4.01 2.10
C VAL A 69 -7.92 -4.28 1.31
N LEU A 70 -7.85 -5.09 0.25
CA LEU A 70 -9.01 -5.42 -0.58
C LEU A 70 -10.07 -6.25 0.16
N ASP A 71 -9.64 -7.24 0.94
CA ASP A 71 -10.52 -8.11 1.71
C ASP A 71 -11.29 -7.27 2.74
N ILE A 72 -10.60 -6.37 3.46
CA ILE A 72 -11.24 -5.44 4.42
C ILE A 72 -12.17 -4.45 3.70
N ALA A 73 -11.72 -3.84 2.60
CA ALA A 73 -12.54 -2.91 1.82
C ALA A 73 -13.83 -3.55 1.28
N SER A 74 -13.76 -4.82 0.89
CA SER A 74 -14.90 -5.57 0.34
C SER A 74 -15.85 -6.09 1.42
N GLY A 75 -15.35 -6.37 2.63
CA GLY A 75 -16.15 -6.76 3.79
C GLY A 75 -16.84 -5.58 4.48
N GLY A 76 -16.36 -4.36 4.23
CA GLY A 76 -16.76 -3.14 4.93
C GLY A 76 -16.04 -2.99 6.27
N PHE A 77 -15.85 -1.74 6.69
CA PHE A 77 -15.44 -1.42 8.05
C PHE A 77 -16.59 -1.73 9.02
N VAL A 78 -16.27 -2.35 10.16
CA VAL A 78 -17.26 -2.82 11.17
C VAL A 78 -17.53 -1.74 12.20
#